data_AF-A0AAX2A7H9-F1
#
_entry.id   AF-A0AAX2A7H9-F1
#
_cell.length_a   1.000
_cell.length_b   1.000
_cell.length_c   1.000
_cell.angle_alpha   90.00
_cell.angle_beta   90.00
_cell.angle_gamma   90.00
#
_symmetry.space_group_name_H-M   'P 1'
#
loop_
_entity.id
_entity.type
_entity.pdbx_description
1 polymer ?
#
loop_
_entity_poly.entity_id
_entity_poly.type
_entity_poly.pdbx_seq_one_letter_code
_entity_poly.pdbx_strand_id
1 'polypeptide(L)'
;MKINNLFFILILFIFSGCYTGSKNYDTFKKSNNFIIQNNTSFNNYSKGYIRESYSDTHYIYIRNNNKRNVPKKCIYGFITKKDDPKQIPIRWEILSGKEYCKKQQKWILSF
;
A
#
# COMPACT_ATOMS: atom_id res chain seq x y z
N MET A 1 -21.93 33.61 -26.23
CA MET A 1 -21.57 33.24 -24.85
C MET A 1 -20.31 32.39 -24.87
N LYS A 2 -19.15 32.98 -24.57
CA LYS A 2 -17.88 32.25 -24.39
C LYS A 2 -17.68 32.03 -22.89
N ILE A 3 -18.34 31.01 -22.34
CA ILE A 3 -18.13 30.62 -20.93
C ILE A 3 -16.83 29.81 -20.88
N ASN A 4 -15.80 30.50 -20.42
CA ASN A 4 -14.54 30.04 -19.84
C ASN A 4 -14.39 28.51 -19.64
N ASN A 5 -13.80 27.83 -20.63
CA ASN A 5 -13.18 26.51 -20.44
C ASN A 5 -12.01 26.54 -19.43
N LEU A 6 -11.58 27.72 -18.97
CA LEU A 6 -10.50 27.90 -18.01
C LEU A 6 -10.86 27.43 -16.59
N PHE A 7 -12.13 27.55 -16.18
CA PHE A 7 -12.56 27.16 -14.82
C PHE A 7 -12.51 25.66 -14.57
N PHE A 8 -12.70 24.84 -15.62
CA PHE A 8 -12.67 23.38 -15.49
C PHE A 8 -11.25 22.84 -15.25
N ILE A 9 -10.22 23.52 -15.75
CA ILE A 9 -8.82 23.13 -15.59
C ILE A 9 -8.34 23.41 -14.16
N LEU A 10 -8.86 24.46 -13.51
CA LEU A 10 -8.47 24.85 -12.16
C LEU A 10 -8.96 23.87 -11.08
N ILE A 11 -10.13 23.26 -11.28
CA ILE A 11 -10.72 22.27 -10.34
C ILE A 11 -9.95 20.94 -10.38
N LEU A 12 -9.32 20.59 -11.50
CA LEU A 12 -8.55 19.36 -11.65
C LEU A 12 -7.28 19.31 -10.78
N PHE A 13 -6.74 20.46 -10.36
CA PHE A 13 -5.54 20.50 -9.50
C PHE A 13 -5.83 20.26 -8.01
N ILE A 14 -7.08 20.44 -7.56
CA ILE A 14 -7.44 20.40 -6.12
C ILE A 14 -7.55 18.94 -5.61
N PHE A 15 -7.71 17.96 -6.49
CA PHE A 15 -7.79 16.54 -6.11
C PHE A 15 -6.43 15.86 -5.88
N SER A 16 -5.33 16.61 -5.93
CA SER A 16 -4.03 16.10 -5.53
C SER A 16 -3.94 16.06 -4.00
N GLY A 17 -4.42 14.95 -3.41
CA GLY A 17 -4.48 14.77 -1.94
C GLY A 17 -3.22 15.24 -1.23
N CYS A 18 -3.38 16.18 -0.29
CA CYS A 18 -2.28 16.73 0.48
C CYS A 18 -1.72 15.69 1.47
N TYR A 19 -0.40 15.64 1.55
CA TYR A 19 0.31 14.84 2.54
C TYR A 19 0.57 15.71 3.76
N THR A 20 0.18 15.27 4.95
CA THR A 20 0.40 16.03 6.20
C THR A 20 1.21 15.20 7.19
N GLY A 21 1.96 15.88 8.05
CA GLY A 21 2.79 15.26 9.10
C GLY A 21 4.11 14.67 8.62
N SER A 22 4.93 14.22 9.57
CA SER A 22 6.22 13.58 9.29
C SER A 22 6.04 12.12 8.90
N LYS A 23 6.95 11.58 8.06
CA LYS A 23 7.00 10.14 7.77
C LYS A 23 7.33 9.39 9.06
N ASN A 24 6.38 8.59 9.57
CA ASN A 24 6.61 7.78 10.76
C ASN A 24 6.26 6.30 10.56
N TYR A 25 6.79 5.46 11.44
CA TYR A 25 6.58 4.02 11.41
C TYR A 25 5.17 3.63 11.84
N ASP A 26 4.57 4.34 12.78
CA ASP A 26 3.24 3.99 13.31
C ASP A 26 2.14 4.13 12.26
N THR A 27 2.25 5.13 11.38
CA THR A 27 1.37 5.26 10.21
C THR A 27 1.54 4.07 9.26
N PHE A 28 2.78 3.61 9.05
CA PHE A 28 3.04 2.40 8.26
C PHE A 28 2.40 1.17 8.91
N LYS A 29 2.62 0.98 10.22
CA LYS A 29 2.06 -0.12 11.02
C LYS A 29 0.54 -0.14 10.94
N LYS A 30 -0.12 1.00 11.23
CA LYS A 30 -1.58 1.16 11.19
C LYS A 30 -2.14 0.83 9.81
N SER A 31 -1.51 1.34 8.75
CA SER A 31 -1.93 1.10 7.37
C SER A 31 -1.89 -0.39 6.99
N ASN A 32 -0.85 -1.13 7.37
CA ASN A 32 -0.77 -2.55 7.04
C ASN A 32 -1.65 -3.42 7.96
N ASN A 33 -1.83 -3.04 9.23
CA ASN A 33 -2.78 -3.71 10.12
C ASN A 33 -4.22 -3.61 9.61
N PHE A 34 -4.60 -2.46 9.04
CA PHE A 34 -5.92 -2.28 8.45
C PHE A 34 -6.20 -3.26 7.29
N ILE A 35 -5.18 -3.60 6.49
CA ILE A 35 -5.31 -4.57 5.39
C ILE A 35 -5.66 -5.97 5.92
N ILE A 36 -5.03 -6.36 7.04
CA ILE A 36 -5.33 -7.63 7.74
C ILE A 36 -6.73 -7.59 8.32
N GLN A 37 -7.07 -6.52 9.06
CA GLN A 37 -8.39 -6.37 9.69
C GLN A 37 -9.55 -6.42 8.70
N ASN A 38 -9.35 -5.87 7.50
CA ASN A 38 -10.35 -5.90 6.44
C ASN A 38 -10.41 -7.22 5.65
N ASN A 39 -9.61 -8.23 6.03
CA ASN A 39 -9.53 -9.52 5.32
C ASN A 39 -9.35 -9.34 3.81
N THR A 40 -8.43 -8.45 3.41
CA THR A 40 -8.19 -8.16 1.99
C THR A 40 -7.58 -9.40 1.33
N SER A 41 -8.23 -9.95 0.31
CA SER A 41 -7.72 -11.13 -0.43
C SER A 41 -6.50 -10.81 -1.29
N PHE A 42 -5.47 -11.64 -1.22
CA PHE A 42 -4.25 -11.53 -2.06
C PHE A 42 -4.23 -12.48 -3.26
N ASN A 43 -5.26 -13.31 -3.44
CA ASN A 43 -5.29 -14.31 -4.51
C ASN A 43 -5.09 -13.69 -5.92
N ASN A 44 -5.59 -12.46 -6.14
CA ASN A 44 -5.47 -11.74 -7.41
C ASN A 44 -4.45 -10.58 -7.41
N TYR A 45 -3.57 -10.47 -6.41
CA TYR A 45 -2.73 -9.27 -6.19
C TYR A 45 -1.38 -9.24 -6.96
N SER A 46 -1.30 -9.90 -8.13
CA SER A 46 -0.08 -9.96 -8.97
C SER A 46 0.41 -8.59 -9.48
N LYS A 47 -0.48 -7.59 -9.54
CA LYS A 47 -0.12 -6.25 -10.05
C LYS A 47 0.76 -5.45 -9.09
N GLY A 48 0.75 -5.75 -7.79
CA GLY A 48 1.48 -4.98 -6.77
C GLY A 48 2.43 -5.77 -5.89
N TYR A 49 2.37 -7.10 -5.94
CA TYR A 49 3.15 -7.99 -5.09
C TYR A 49 3.75 -9.14 -5.90
N ILE A 50 4.92 -9.60 -5.48
CA ILE A 50 5.56 -10.84 -5.92
C ILE A 50 5.25 -11.88 -4.87
N ARG A 51 4.70 -13.02 -5.28
CA ARG A 51 4.41 -14.14 -4.38
C ARG A 51 5.60 -15.09 -4.36
N GLU A 52 6.07 -15.41 -3.16
CA GLU A 52 7.16 -16.35 -2.93
C GLU A 52 6.75 -17.37 -1.85
N SER A 53 7.39 -18.54 -1.84
CA SER A 53 7.22 -19.51 -0.75
C SER A 53 7.97 -19.00 0.48
N TYR A 54 7.28 -18.87 1.61
CA TYR A 54 7.88 -18.40 2.86
C TYR A 54 8.21 -19.54 3.81
N SER A 55 7.33 -20.54 3.85
CA SER A 55 7.53 -21.81 4.57
C SER A 55 6.75 -22.90 3.86
N ASP A 56 6.78 -24.13 4.38
CA ASP A 56 6.03 -25.25 3.83
C ASP A 56 4.53 -24.94 3.72
N THR A 57 3.98 -24.20 4.69
CA THR A 57 2.54 -23.92 4.81
C THR A 57 2.15 -22.47 4.48
N HIS A 58 3.11 -21.58 4.20
CA HIS A 58 2.82 -20.16 3.97
C HIS A 58 3.45 -19.60 2.70
N TYR A 59 2.73 -18.67 2.06
CA TYR A 59 3.28 -17.76 1.06
C TYR A 59 3.60 -16.40 1.69
N ILE A 60 4.55 -15.69 1.08
CA ILE A 60 4.78 -14.26 1.32
C ILE A 60 4.52 -13.49 0.03
N TYR A 61 3.77 -12.40 0.14
CA TYR A 61 3.49 -11.45 -0.93
C TYR A 61 4.32 -10.21 -0.70
N ILE A 62 5.51 -10.15 -1.31
CA ILE A 62 6.48 -9.06 -1.18
C ILE A 62 6.08 -7.92 -2.10
N ARG A 63 6.07 -6.69 -1.58
CA ARG A 63 5.70 -5.53 -2.38
C ARG A 63 6.65 -5.33 -3.56
N ASN A 64 6.12 -5.27 -4.77
CA ASN A 64 6.92 -5.00 -5.96
C ASN A 64 7.19 -3.48 -6.08
N ASN A 65 8.36 -3.06 -5.59
CA ASN A 65 8.78 -1.66 -5.64
C ASN A 65 9.19 -1.18 -7.05
N ASN A 66 9.52 -2.10 -7.97
CA ASN A 66 9.93 -1.75 -9.33
C ASN A 66 8.79 -1.13 -10.16
N LYS A 67 7.53 -1.44 -9.83
CA LYS A 67 6.36 -0.95 -10.60
C LYS A 67 5.83 0.42 -10.16
N ARG A 68 6.33 1.02 -9.06
CA ARG A 68 5.63 2.16 -8.42
C ARG A 68 6.47 3.41 -8.14
N ASN A 69 7.69 3.56 -8.69
CA ASN A 69 8.59 4.68 -8.35
C ASN A 69 8.70 4.93 -6.83
N VAL A 70 8.55 3.87 -6.03
CA VAL A 70 8.64 3.97 -4.57
C VAL A 70 10.12 3.87 -4.24
N PRO A 71 10.66 4.71 -3.34
CA PRO A 71 12.04 4.57 -2.90
C PRO A 71 12.28 3.12 -2.47
N LYS A 72 13.23 2.46 -3.14
CA LYS A 72 13.56 1.02 -3.07
C LYS A 72 13.85 0.49 -1.66
N LYS A 73 13.88 1.38 -0.66
CA LYS A 73 14.41 1.11 0.67
C LYS A 73 13.42 0.40 1.60
N CYS A 74 12.10 0.59 1.47
CA CYS A 74 11.13 -0.16 2.29
C CYS A 74 10.63 -1.41 1.57
N ILE A 75 11.15 -2.57 1.97
CA ILE A 75 10.71 -3.88 1.49
C ILE A 75 9.95 -4.55 2.63
N TYR A 76 8.72 -4.96 2.34
CA TYR A 76 7.86 -5.65 3.27
C TYR A 76 6.94 -6.59 2.49
N GLY A 77 6.41 -7.60 3.17
CA GLY A 77 5.48 -8.55 2.59
C GLY A 77 4.35 -8.92 3.53
N PHE A 78 3.29 -9.47 2.95
CA PHE A 78 2.17 -10.05 3.68
C PHE A 78 2.26 -11.56 3.64
N ILE A 79 2.06 -12.20 4.79
CA ILE A 79 2.11 -13.65 4.92
C ILE A 79 0.69 -14.19 4.91
N THR A 80 0.47 -15.21 4.11
CA THR A 80 -0.82 -15.91 3.95
C THR A 80 -0.57 -17.41 4.09
N LYS A 81 -1.63 -18.17 4.38
CA LYS A 81 -1.54 -19.63 4.36
C LYS A 81 -1.70 -20.16 2.93
N LYS A 82 -1.00 -21.23 2.57
CA LYS A 82 -1.10 -21.84 1.24
C LYS A 82 -2.46 -22.49 0.97
N ASP A 83 -3.07 -23.03 2.01
CA ASP A 83 -4.38 -23.71 1.98
C ASP A 83 -5.57 -22.75 1.91
N ASP A 84 -5.36 -21.46 2.22
CA ASP A 84 -6.42 -20.46 2.12
C ASP A 84 -6.67 -20.08 0.65
N PRO A 85 -7.83 -20.43 0.06
CA PRO A 85 -8.14 -20.11 -1.33
C PRO A 85 -8.26 -18.60 -1.58
N LYS A 86 -8.58 -17.81 -0.55
CA LYS A 86 -8.64 -16.35 -0.65
C LYS A 86 -7.30 -15.70 -0.34
N GLN A 87 -6.32 -16.44 0.19
CA GLN A 87 -5.00 -15.91 0.54
C GLN A 87 -5.15 -14.66 1.42
N ILE A 88 -5.92 -14.75 2.49
CA ILE A 88 -6.10 -13.68 3.46
C ILE A 88 -4.81 -13.52 4.27
N PRO A 89 -4.25 -12.30 4.37
CA PRO A 89 -3.01 -12.08 5.09
C PRO A 89 -3.25 -12.23 6.60
N ILE A 90 -2.45 -13.09 7.24
CA ILE A 90 -2.49 -13.29 8.69
C ILE A 90 -1.58 -12.29 9.43
N ARG A 91 -0.50 -11.87 8.78
CA ARG A 91 0.44 -10.85 9.29
C ARG A 91 1.21 -10.22 8.14
N TRP A 92 1.95 -9.16 8.46
CA TRP A 92 2.94 -8.56 7.56
C TRP A 92 4.29 -8.47 8.26
N GLU A 93 5.35 -8.49 7.48
CA GLU A 93 6.72 -8.43 7.97
C GLU A 93 7.54 -7.45 7.12
N ILE A 94 8.41 -6.69 7.78
CA ILE A 94 9.41 -5.85 7.11
C ILE A 94 10.65 -6.70 6.86
N LEU A 95 11.14 -6.65 5.62
CA LEU A 95 12.32 -7.39 5.17
C LEU A 95 13.56 -6.48 5.09
N SER A 96 13.38 -5.17 4.96
CA SER A 96 14.49 -4.22 4.75
C SER A 96 15.05 -3.54 6.00
N GLY A 97 14.36 -3.60 7.13
CA GLY A 97 14.63 -2.78 8.32
C GLY A 97 13.59 -1.67 8.57
N LYS A 98 13.32 -1.36 9.85
CA LYS A 98 12.25 -0.46 10.31
C LYS A 98 12.49 1.00 9.89
N GLU A 99 13.74 1.41 9.91
CA GLU A 99 14.26 2.73 9.59
C GLU A 99 13.89 3.17 8.16
N TYR A 100 13.77 2.20 7.24
CA TYR A 100 13.41 2.47 5.86
C TYR A 100 11.90 2.52 5.62
N CYS A 101 11.09 1.95 6.51
CA CYS A 101 9.65 1.84 6.37
C CYS A 101 8.91 2.91 7.19
N LYS A 102 8.87 4.12 6.65
CA LYS A 102 8.11 5.25 7.20
C LYS A 102 7.13 5.78 6.16
N LYS A 103 5.86 5.95 6.55
CA LYS A 103 4.81 6.51 5.69
C LYS A 103 4.32 7.84 6.25
N GLN A 104 3.93 8.73 5.36
CA GLN A 104 3.21 9.97 5.69
C GLN A 104 1.72 9.73 5.47
N GLN A 105 0.88 10.35 6.29
CA GLN A 105 -0.58 10.26 6.13
C GLN A 105 -1.01 11.04 4.88
N LYS A 106 -1.87 10.43 4.06
CA LYS A 106 -2.57 11.14 2.98
C LYS A 106 -3.94 11.55 3.47
N TRP A 107 -4.30 12.81 3.28
CA TRP A 107 -5.70 13.20 3.29
C TRP A 107 -6.31 12.88 1.92
N ILE A 108 -7.42 12.15 1.93
CA ILE A 108 -8.39 12.21 0.84
C ILE A 108 -9.34 13.30 1.28
N LEU A 109 -9.35 14.44 0.59
CA LEU A 109 -10.47 15.36 0.66
C LEU A 109 -11.66 14.65 0.00
N SER A 110 -12.37 13.84 0.78
CA SER A 110 -13.69 13.36 0.41
C SER A 110 -14.65 14.52 0.63
N PHE A 111 -14.98 15.23 -0.45
CA PHE A 111 -16.17 16.08 -0.52
C PHE A 111 -17.32 15.25 -1.07
#